data_AF-A0AAV9DVT3-F1
#
_entry.id   AF-A0AAV9DVT3-F1
#
_cell.length_a   1.000
_cell.length_b   1.000
_cell.length_c   1.000
_cell.angle_alpha   90.00
_cell.angle_beta   90.00
_cell.angle_gamma   90.00
#
_symmetry.space_group_name_H-M   'P 1'
#
loop_
_entity.id
_entity.type
_entity.pdbx_description
1 polymer ?
#
loop_
_entity_poly.entity_id
_entity_poly.type
_entity_poly.pdbx_seq_one_letter_code
_entity_poly.pdbx_strand_id
1 'polypeptide(L)' 'MEVEVKLVGGLECCFVSLPLSLIQTLQSTYPGGFLPPVISLELRSRSGQSWHVAWSGSASRSSAIESNC' A
#
# COMPACT_ATOMS: atom_id res chain seq x y z
N MET A 1 11.17 -1.96 -4.94
CA MET A 1 9.96 -2.26 -5.75
C MET A 1 9.40 -0.94 -6.21
N GLU A 2 9.00 -0.83 -7.48
CA GLU A 2 8.33 0.36 -8.03
C GLU A 2 6.87 0.02 -8.30
N VAL A 3 5.94 0.86 -7.84
CA VAL A 3 4.50 0.65 -8.02
C VAL A 3 3.89 1.98 -8.41
N GLU A 4 2.92 1.93 -9.32
CA GLU A 4 2.11 3.10 -9.64
C GLU A 4 1.20 3.42 -8.45
N VAL A 5 1.11 4.69 -8.07
CA VAL A 5 0.17 5.15 -7.03
C VAL A 5 -0.94 5.91 -7.74
N LYS A 6 -2.18 5.45 -7.59
CA LYS A 6 -3.38 6.09 -8.13
C LYS A 6 -4.21 6.64 -6.99
N LEU A 7 -4.61 7.91 -7.12
CA LEU A 7 -5.56 8.51 -6.22
C LEU A 7 -6.97 8.16 -6.73
N VAL A 8 -7.74 7.38 -5.98
CA VAL A 8 -9.09 6.95 -6.39
C VAL A 8 -10.20 7.77 -5.70
N GLY A 9 -9.85 8.58 -4.69
CA GLY A 9 -10.70 9.65 -4.16
C GLY A 9 -9.91 10.71 -3.36
N GLY A 10 -10.48 11.24 -2.28
CA GLY A 10 -9.95 12.44 -1.60
C GLY A 10 -8.59 12.26 -0.88
N LEU A 11 -7.79 13.34 -0.82
CA LEU A 11 -6.46 13.40 -0.17
C LEU A 11 -6.45 13.16 1.36
N GLU A 12 -7.60 12.97 2.00
CA GLU A 12 -7.71 12.95 3.47
C GLU A 12 -7.53 11.56 4.09
N CYS A 13 -7.22 10.53 3.30
CA CYS A 13 -7.11 9.18 3.82
C CYS A 13 -5.69 8.66 3.94
N CYS A 14 -5.35 8.28 5.17
CA CYS A 14 -4.12 7.57 5.49
C CYS A 14 -4.16 6.11 5.06
N PHE A 15 -5.33 5.53 4.70
CA PHE A 15 -5.43 4.12 4.32
C PHE A 15 -5.42 3.90 2.82
N VAL A 16 -4.64 2.90 2.38
CA VAL A 16 -4.53 2.51 0.97
C VAL A 16 -4.95 1.06 0.75
N SER A 17 -5.31 0.75 -0.49
CA SER A 17 -5.50 -0.59 -1.02
C SER A 17 -4.25 -0.98 -1.80
N LEU A 18 -3.72 -2.17 -1.54
CA LEU A 18 -2.49 -2.66 -2.17
C LEU A 18 -2.80 -3.69 -3.26
N PRO A 19 -2.01 -3.75 -4.34
CA PRO A 19 -2.09 -4.85 -5.29
C PRO A 19 -1.87 -6.21 -4.60
N LEU A 20 -2.56 -7.25 -5.07
CA LEU A 20 -2.43 -8.61 -4.51
C LEU A 20 -0.97 -9.11 -4.53
N SER A 21 -0.22 -8.82 -5.59
CA SER A 21 1.21 -9.20 -5.68
C SER A 21 2.05 -8.53 -4.59
N LEU A 22 1.73 -7.28 -4.23
CA LEU A 22 2.42 -6.58 -3.14
C LEU A 22 2.03 -7.17 -1.79
N ILE A 23 0.76 -7.50 -1.55
CA ILE A 23 0.31 -8.16 -0.32
C ILE A 23 1.04 -9.50 -0.13
N GLN A 24 1.11 -10.31 -1.19
CA GLN A 24 1.82 -11.60 -1.17
C GLN A 24 3.32 -11.42 -0.92
N THR A 25 3.94 -10.42 -1.55
CA THR A 25 5.35 -10.09 -1.31
C THR A 25 5.58 -9.72 0.15
N LEU A 26 4.75 -8.83 0.71
CA LEU A 26 4.83 -8.48 2.13
C LEU A 26 4.64 -9.72 3.01
N GLN A 27 3.63 -10.55 2.77
CA GLN A 27 3.39 -11.79 3.54
C GLN A 27 4.62 -12.70 3.55
N SER A 28 5.33 -12.83 2.43
CA SER A 28 6.53 -13.66 2.33
C SER A 28 7.71 -13.16 3.18
N THR A 29 7.73 -11.87 3.51
CA THR A 29 8.78 -11.26 4.34
C THR A 29 8.47 -11.33 5.84
N TYR A 30 7.23 -11.64 6.23
CA TYR A 30 6.84 -11.71 7.63
C TYR A 30 7.06 -13.11 8.21
N PRO A 31 7.67 -13.22 9.40
CA PRO A 31 7.78 -14.49 10.10
C PRO A 31 6.40 -15.11 10.33
N GLY A 32 6.18 -16.32 9.82
CA GLY A 32 4.91 -17.04 9.94
C GLY A 32 3.88 -16.76 8.84
N GLY A 33 4.17 -15.90 7.86
CA GLY A 33 3.31 -15.68 6.69
C GLY A 33 2.05 -14.85 6.95
N PHE A 34 1.89 -14.31 8.16
CA PHE A 34 0.75 -13.47 8.54
C PHE A 34 1.18 -12.01 8.65
N LEU A 35 0.43 -11.14 7.98
CA LEU A 35 0.61 -9.71 8.11
C LEU A 35 -0.07 -9.19 9.37
N PRO A 36 0.50 -8.17 10.03
CA PRO A 36 -0.15 -7.52 11.14
C PRO A 36 -1.44 -6.82 10.67
N PRO A 37 -2.40 -6.55 11.59
CA PRO A 37 -3.69 -5.93 11.23
C PRO A 37 -3.57 -4.56 10.57
N VAL A 38 -2.48 -3.83 10.86
CA VAL A 38 -2.14 -2.54 10.26
C VAL A 38 -0.66 -2.54 9.91
N ILE A 39 -0.34 -2.12 8.69
CA ILE A 39 1.03 -1.92 8.21
C ILE A 39 1.21 -0.45 7.86
N SER A 40 2.26 0.18 8.38
CA SER A 40 2.72 1.49 7.91
C SER A 40 3.62 1.32 6.69
N LEU A 41 3.34 2.07 5.63
CA LEU A 41 4.12 2.09 4.40
C LEU A 41 4.66 3.50 4.17
N GLU A 42 5.94 3.58 3.80
CA GLU A 42 6.54 4.81 3.28
C GLU A 42 6.56 4.73 1.76
N LEU A 43 5.83 5.64 1.11
CA LEU A 43 5.85 5.82 -0.33
C LEU A 43 6.88 6.89 -0.67
N ARG A 44 7.76 6.61 -1.63
CA ARG A 44 8.76 7.56 -2.13
C ARG A 44 8.53 7.85 -3.60
N SER A 45 8.37 9.12 -3.95
CA SER A 45 8.37 9.56 -5.35
C SER A 45 9.79 9.64 -5.90
N ARG A 46 9.93 9.47 -7.22
CA ARG A 46 11.19 9.77 -7.92
C ARG A 46 11.64 11.23 -7.75
N SER A 47 10.72 12.13 -7.46
CA SER A 47 11.02 13.55 -7.17
C SER A 47 11.58 13.80 -5.76
N GLY A 48 11.72 12.77 -4.93
CA GLY A 48 12.23 12.88 -3.56
C GLY A 48 11.18 13.17 -2.49
N GLN A 49 9.93 13.38 -2.87
CA GLN A 49 8.81 13.48 -1.93
C GLN A 49 8.51 12.12 -1.29
N SER A 50 8.19 12.10 0.00
CA SER A 50 7.75 10.91 0.71
C SER A 50 6.41 11.11 1.41
N TRP A 51 5.64 10.03 1.49
CA TRP A 51 4.36 9.99 2.19
C TRP A 51 4.30 8.75 3.08
N HIS A 52 3.68 8.92 4.24
CA HIS A 52 3.38 7.81 5.14
C HIS A 52 1.91 7.47 5.02
N VAL A 53 1.63 6.21 4.67
CA VAL A 53 0.28 5.66 4.58
C VAL A 53 0.19 4.37 5.40
N ALA A 54 -1.02 3.91 5.63
CA ALA A 54 -1.34 2.69 6.34
C ALA A 54 -2.13 1.75 5.43
N TRP A 55 -2.00 0.45 5.67
CA TRP A 55 -2.80 -0.58 5.03
C TRP A 55 -3.42 -1.46 6.10
N SER A 56 -4.72 -1.74 5.98
CA SER A 56 -5.46 -2.62 6.89
C SER A 56 -6.32 -3.61 6.11
N GLY A 57 -5.66 -4.50 5.36
CA GLY A 57 -6.34 -5.62 4.69
C GLY A 57 -7.01 -5.31 3.35
N SER A 58 -6.99 -4.06 2.86
CA SER A 58 -7.64 -3.72 1.58
C SER A 58 -6.82 -4.13 0.35
N ALA A 59 -7.44 -4.86 -0.57
CA ALA A 59 -6.80 -5.30 -1.82
C ALA A 59 -7.31 -4.48 -3.01
N SER A 60 -6.40 -4.02 -3.85
CA SER A 60 -6.73 -3.44 -5.16
C SER A 60 -6.84 -4.54 -6.23
N ARG A 61 -7.75 -4.33 -7.18
CA ARG A 61 -7.88 -5.15 -8.40
C ARG A 61 -6.90 -4.72 -9.49
N SER A 62 -6.26 -3.56 -9.34
CA SER A 62 -5.24 -3.06 -10.27
C SER A 62 -3.84 -3.42 -9.79
N SER A 63 -2.85 -3.11 -10.62
CA SER A 63 -1.44 -3.19 -10.26
C SER A 63 -0.95 -1.95 -9.48
N ALA A 64 -1.85 -1.02 -9.12
CA ALA A 64 -1.52 0.23 -8.45
C ALA A 64 -1.90 0.22 -6.97
N ILE A 65 -1.21 1.04 -6.18
CA ILE A 65 -1.64 1.41 -4.83
C ILE A 65 -2.76 2.44 -4.97
N GLU A 66 -3.91 2.19 -4.35
CA GLU A 66 -5.10 3.03 -4.49
C GLU A 66 -5.53 3.60 -3.13
N SER A 67 -5.65 4.92 -3.01
CA SER A 67 -6.34 5.53 -1.87
C SER A 67 -7.85 5.43 -2.10
N ASN A 68 -8.55 4.67 -1.26
CA ASN A 68 -9.96 4.30 -1.49
C ASN A 68 -10.94 5.00 -0.53
N CYS A 69 -10.61 6.22 -0.17
CA CYS A 69 -11.57 7.26 0.19
C CYS A 69 -11.64 8.21 -1.01
#